data_AF-A0A938QKB8-F1
#
_entry.id   AF-A0A938QKB8-F1
#
_cell.length_a   1.000
_cell.length_b   1.000
_cell.length_c   1.000
_cell.angle_alpha   90.00
_cell.angle_beta   90.00
_cell.angle_gamma   90.00
#
_symmetry.space_group_name_H-M   'P 1'
#
loop_
_entity.id
_entity.type
_entity.pdbx_description
1 polymer ?
#
loop_
_entity_poly.entity_id
_entity_poly.type
_entity_poly.pdbx_seq_one_letter_code
_entity_poly.pdbx_strand_id
1 'polypeptide(L)'
;MAVSLAIIIILGLAADYLFRRMKLPGLVGMLLVGILVGPHVLGLLQPEMMAVSADFRRIALIVILLRAGFTLRRETLNRTARPALLMSFIPASCEIAG
;
A
#
# COMPACT_ATOMS: atom_id res chain seq x y z
N MET A 1 -16.15 -10.06 11.16
CA MET A 1 -15.52 -9.00 10.34
C MET A 1 -15.10 -7.73 11.08
N ALA A 2 -15.98 -6.94 11.70
CA ALA A 2 -15.62 -5.62 12.26
C ALA A 2 -14.53 -5.67 13.36
N VAL A 3 -14.65 -6.63 14.28
CA VAL A 3 -13.65 -6.86 15.35
C VAL A 3 -12.29 -7.27 14.75
N SER A 4 -12.28 -8.18 13.78
CA SER A 4 -11.06 -8.60 13.07
C SER A 4 -10.39 -7.43 12.35
N LEU A 5 -11.16 -6.57 11.69
CA LEU A 5 -10.65 -5.34 11.08
C LEU A 5 -10.07 -4.38 12.12
N ALA A 6 -10.77 -4.16 13.23
CA ALA A 6 -10.29 -3.29 14.30
C ALA A 6 -8.95 -3.81 14.87
N ILE A 7 -8.83 -5.12 15.12
CA ILE A 7 -7.59 -5.74 15.59
C ILE A 7 -6.45 -5.54 14.60
N ILE A 8 -6.68 -5.82 13.30
CA ILE A 8 -5.66 -5.65 12.26
C ILE A 8 -5.20 -4.19 12.15
N ILE A 9 -6.13 -3.24 12.19
CA ILE A 9 -5.82 -1.81 12.13
C ILE A 9 -5.03 -1.38 13.37
N ILE A 10 -5.48 -1.74 14.57
CA ILE A 10 -4.81 -1.35 15.82
C ILE A 10 -3.40 -1.94 15.88
N LEU A 11 -3.24 -3.24 15.61
CA LEU A 11 -1.93 -3.90 15.62
C LEU A 11 -1.01 -3.34 14.53
N GLY A 12 -1.53 -3.09 13.33
CA GLY A 12 -0.77 -2.50 12.22
C GLY A 12 -0.26 -1.09 12.57
N LEU A 13 -1.12 -0.24 13.15
CA LEU A 13 -0.74 1.10 13.58
C LEU A 13 0.25 1.08 14.76
N ALA A 14 0.07 0.17 15.71
CA ALA A 14 1.02 -0.01 16.82
C ALA A 14 2.40 -0.44 16.30
N ALA A 15 2.44 -1.34 15.32
CA ALA A 15 3.69 -1.77 14.68
C ALA A 15 4.33 -0.66 13.84
N ASP A 16 3.55 0.13 13.08
CA ASP A 16 4.04 1.32 12.37
C ASP A 16 4.72 2.30 13.34
N TYR A 17 4.08 2.59 14.48
CA TYR A 17 4.65 3.46 15.50
C TYR A 17 5.95 2.89 16.10
N LEU A 18 5.97 1.60 16.44
CA LEU A 18 7.16 0.94 17.00
C LEU A 18 8.33 0.94 16.01
N PHE A 19 8.09 0.60 14.74
CA PHE A 19 9.14 0.53 13.71
C PHE A 19 9.68 1.92 13.36
N ARG A 20 8.82 2.94 13.30
CA ARG A 20 9.27 4.33 13.12
C ARG A 20 10.16 4.78 14.28
N ARG A 21 9.87 4.36 15.51
CA ARG A 21 10.72 4.65 16.68
C ARG A 21 12.10 3.99 16.58
N MET A 22 12.18 2.84 15.93
CA MET A 22 13.43 2.15 15.60
C MET A 22 14.13 2.68 14.33
N LYS A 23 13.66 3.79 13.75
CA LYS A 23 14.14 4.36 12.47
C LYS A 23 13.96 3.45 11.25
N LEU A 24 13.05 2.49 11.31
CA LEU A 24 12.68 1.64 10.18
C LEU A 24 11.43 2.17 9.48
N PRO A 25 11.23 1.87 8.18
CA PRO A 25 10.00 2.20 7.48
C PRO A 25 8.82 1.48 8.15
N GLY A 26 7.83 2.23 8.63
CA GLY A 26 6.68 1.64 9.33
C GLY A 26 5.87 0.64 8.48
N LEU A 27 5.97 0.74 7.15
CA LEU A 27 5.42 -0.23 6.20
C LEU A 27 5.94 -1.65 6.43
N VAL A 28 7.21 -1.81 6.85
CA VAL A 28 7.78 -3.11 7.21
C VAL A 28 7.05 -3.71 8.41
N GLY A 29 6.80 -2.91 9.45
CA GLY A 29 6.05 -3.34 10.63
C GLY A 29 4.62 -3.74 10.31
N MET A 30 3.92 -2.96 9.46
CA MET A 30 2.57 -3.28 8.99
C MET A 30 2.52 -4.60 8.20
N LEU A 31 3.51 -4.86 7.34
CA LEU A 31 3.61 -6.12 6.59
C LEU A 31 3.84 -7.32 7.51
N LEU A 32 4.73 -7.19 8.51
CA LEU A 32 5.00 -8.26 9.47
C LEU A 32 3.76 -8.65 10.25
N VAL A 33 2.99 -7.67 10.74
CA VAL A 33 1.70 -7.94 11.39
C VAL A 33 0.75 -8.66 10.45
N GLY A 34 0.67 -8.25 9.18
CA GLY A 34 -0.16 -8.91 8.17
C GLY A 34 0.21 -10.38 7.93
N ILE A 35 1.51 -10.71 7.90
CA ILE A 35 1.99 -12.08 7.76
C ILE A 35 1.64 -12.91 9.01
N LEU A 36 1.87 -12.36 10.20
CA LEU A 36 1.60 -13.06 11.47
C LEU A 36 0.11 -13.28 11.72
N VAL A 37 -0.72 -12.26 11.49
CA VAL A 37 -2.18 -12.35 11.67
C VAL A 37 -2.84 -13.14 10.53
N GLY A 38 -2.13 -13.31 9.42
CA GLY A 38 -2.51 -14.07 8.24
C GLY A 38 -3.07 -15.46 8.56
N PRO A 39 -3.92 -16.02 7.66
CA PRO A 39 -4.50 -17.35 7.85
C PRO A 39 -3.45 -18.47 7.92
N HIS A 40 -2.21 -18.19 7.51
CA HIS A 40 -1.10 -19.13 7.46
C HIS A 40 -0.38 -19.30 8.81
N VAL A 41 -0.52 -18.36 9.75
CA VAL A 41 0.20 -18.39 11.04
C VAL A 41 -0.76 -18.41 12.22
N LEU A 42 -1.59 -17.37 12.38
CA LEU A 42 -2.52 -17.27 13.52
C LEU A 42 -3.96 -17.67 13.16
N GLY A 43 -4.32 -17.78 11.88
CA GLY A 43 -5.67 -18.23 11.49
C GLY A 43 -6.80 -17.25 11.84
N LEU A 44 -6.48 -16.02 12.27
CA LEU A 44 -7.44 -15.04 12.80
C LEU A 44 -8.25 -14.33 11.70
N LEU A 45 -7.84 -14.47 10.44
CA LEU A 45 -8.49 -13.88 9.27
C LEU A 45 -9.61 -14.77 8.76
N GLN A 46 -10.86 -14.30 8.91
CA GLN A 46 -12.04 -14.95 8.35
C GLN A 46 -11.96 -14.99 6.82
N PRO A 47 -12.38 -16.09 6.15
CA PRO A 47 -12.37 -16.21 4.68
C PRO A 47 -13.11 -15.08 3.96
N GLU A 48 -14.16 -14.56 4.59
CA GLU A 48 -14.96 -13.41 4.12
C GLU A 48 -14.11 -12.15 3.92
N MET A 49 -13.06 -11.94 4.74
CA MET A 49 -12.15 -10.81 4.58
C MET A 49 -11.29 -10.93 3.32
N MET A 50 -10.98 -12.16 2.88
CA MET A 50 -10.28 -12.37 1.62
C MET A 50 -11.16 -12.04 0.42
N ALA A 51 -12.47 -12.32 0.49
CA ALA A 51 -13.42 -11.94 -0.54
C ALA A 51 -13.56 -10.41 -0.66
N VAL A 52 -13.70 -9.69 0.47
CA VAL A 52 -13.82 -8.22 0.49
C VAL A 52 -12.48 -7.51 0.23
N SER A 53 -11.35 -8.23 0.32
CA SER A 53 -10.01 -7.67 0.11
C SER A 53 -9.84 -6.96 -1.23
N ALA A 54 -10.52 -7.43 -2.28
CA ALA A 54 -10.48 -6.82 -3.61
C ALA A 54 -11.02 -5.39 -3.60
N ASP A 55 -12.14 -5.15 -2.91
CA ASP A 55 -12.74 -3.83 -2.81
C ASP A 55 -11.92 -2.90 -1.92
N PHE A 56 -11.36 -3.41 -0.82
CA PHE A 56 -10.41 -2.63 -0.01
C PHE A 56 -9.18 -2.19 -0.82
N ARG A 57 -8.60 -3.07 -1.65
CA ARG A 57 -7.48 -2.70 -2.54
C ARG A 57 -7.88 -1.62 -3.54
N ARG A 58 -9.08 -1.70 -4.13
CA ARG A 58 -9.59 -0.68 -5.05
C ARG A 58 -9.74 0.68 -4.37
N ILE A 59 -10.37 0.73 -3.19
CA ILE A 59 -10.53 1.97 -2.43
C ILE A 59 -9.16 2.55 -2.05
N ALA A 60 -8.23 1.71 -1.59
CA ALA A 60 -6.88 2.13 -1.25
C ALA A 60 -6.15 2.75 -2.46
N LEU A 61 -6.21 2.11 -3.64
CA LEU A 61 -5.63 2.63 -4.87
C LEU A 61 -6.24 3.97 -5.26
N ILE A 62 -7.57 4.10 -5.20
CA ILE A 62 -8.26 5.37 -5.49
C ILE A 62 -7.74 6.48 -4.58
N VAL A 63 -7.65 6.23 -3.27
CA VAL A 63 -7.14 7.21 -2.29
C VAL A 63 -5.66 7.56 -2.53
N ILE A 64 -4.82 6.56 -2.81
CA ILE A 64 -3.39 6.77 -3.10
C ILE A 64 -3.20 7.62 -4.36
N LEU A 65 -3.92 7.30 -5.44
CA LEU A 65 -3.84 8.02 -6.71
C LEU A 65 -4.39 9.45 -6.59
N LEU A 66 -5.51 9.65 -5.90
CA LEU A 66 -6.04 10.98 -5.59
C LEU A 66 -5.03 11.82 -4.81
N ARG A 67 -4.44 11.24 -3.75
CA ARG A 67 -3.43 11.93 -2.93
C ARG A 67 -2.19 12.29 -3.75
N ALA A 68 -1.71 11.38 -4.61
CA ALA A 68 -0.60 11.64 -5.51
C ALA A 68 -0.93 12.78 -6.49
N GLY A 69 -2.13 12.76 -7.08
CA GLY A 69 -2.62 13.81 -7.98
C GLY A 69 -2.73 15.17 -7.31
N PHE A 70 -3.25 15.24 -6.08
CA PHE A 70 -3.35 16.51 -5.32
C PHE A 70 -2.00 17.05 -4.85
N THR A 71 -1.00 16.18 -4.65
CA THR A 71 0.37 16.60 -4.29
C THR A 71 1.15 17.13 -5.52
N LEU A 72 0.64 16.90 -6.73
CA LEU A 72 1.31 17.21 -7.98
C LEU A 72 1.13 18.69 -8.36
N ARG A 73 2.24 19.40 -8.53
CA ARG A 73 2.24 20.82 -8.94
C ARG A 73 2.37 20.92 -10.46
N ARG A 74 1.54 21.76 -11.10
CA ARG A 74 1.59 22.02 -12.55
C ARG A 74 2.96 22.50 -13.03
N GLU A 75 3.64 23.33 -12.24
CA GLU A 75 4.97 23.86 -12.56
C GLU A 75 6.03 22.75 -12.58
N THR A 76 6.05 21.89 -11.55
CA THR A 76 6.93 20.72 -11.50
C THR A 76 6.59 19.76 -12.64
N LEU A 77 5.31 19.51 -12.89
CA LEU A 77 4.88 18.66 -14.00
C LEU A 77 5.40 19.18 -15.33
N ASN A 78 5.19 20.45 -15.68
CA ASN A 78 5.65 20.98 -16.97
C ASN A 78 7.17 20.91 -17.12
N ARG A 79 7.94 21.08 -16.04
CA ARG A 79 9.40 20.98 -16.06
C ARG A 79 9.90 19.54 -16.26
N THR A 80 9.23 18.56 -15.66
CA THR A 80 9.65 17.14 -15.70
C THR A 80 8.72 16.21 -16.50
N ALA A 81 7.77 16.73 -17.27
CA ALA A 81 6.78 15.94 -18.01
C ALA A 81 7.43 14.99 -19.03
N ARG A 82 8.38 15.50 -19.82
CA ARG A 82 9.10 14.70 -20.82
C ARG A 82 9.88 13.53 -20.19
N PRO A 83 10.78 13.74 -19.21
CA PRO A 83 11.47 12.64 -18.56
C PRO A 83 10.53 11.70 -17.80
N ALA A 84 9.45 12.20 -17.19
CA ALA A 84 8.46 11.36 -16.51
C ALA A 84 7.71 10.42 -17.48
N LEU A 85 7.34 10.92 -18.67
CA LEU A 85 6.70 10.10 -19.70
C LEU A 85 7.65 9.02 -20.23
N LEU A 86 8.90 9.39 -20.52
CA LEU A 86 9.90 8.43 -21.00
C LEU A 86 10.22 7.36 -19.94
N MET A 87 10.36 7.73 -18.67
CA MET A 87 10.56 6.78 -17.56
C MET A 87 9.35 5.90 -17.28
N SER A 88 8.14 6.33 -17.63
CA SER A 88 6.94 5.48 -17.51
C SER A 88 6.80 4.51 -18.68
N PHE A 89 7.17 4.94 -19.90
CA PHE A 89 6.87 4.19 -21.13
C PHE A 89 8.00 3.26 -21.57
N ILE A 90 9.25 3.74 -21.59
CA ILE A 90 10.38 2.94 -22.12
C ILE A 90 10.62 1.70 -21.25
N PRO A 91 10.79 1.78 -19.91
CA PRO A 91 11.02 0.61 -19.08
C PRO A 91 9.86 -0.39 -19.14
N ALA A 92 8.61 0.11 -19.11
CA ALA A 92 7.43 -0.74 -19.19
C ALA A 92 7.34 -1.49 -20.53
N SER A 93 7.67 -0.83 -21.65
CA SER A 93 7.68 -1.48 -22.96
C SER A 93 8.77 -2.54 -23.08
N CYS A 94 9.95 -2.31 -22.47
CA CYS A 94 11.02 -3.31 -22.39
C CYS A 94 10.65 -4.48 -21.47
N GLU A 95 10.01 -4.24 -20.31
CA GLU A 95 9.54 -5.32 -19.42
C GLU A 95 8.44 -6.18 -20.06
N ILE A 96 7.60 -5.64 -20.95
CA ILE A 96 6.56 -6.41 -21.63
C ILE A 96 7.10 -7.20 -22.83
N ALA A 97 8.13 -6.68 -23.51
CA ALA A 97 8.70 -7.29 -24.71
C ALA A 97 9.81 -8.31 -24.45
N GLY A 98 10.50 -8.22 -23.30
CA GLY A 98 11.51 -9.18 -22.84
C GLY A 98 10.90 -10.29 -21.98
#